data_AF-A0A6G3ZMD4-F1
#
_entry.id   AF-A0A6G3ZMD4-F1
#
_cell.length_a   1.000
_cell.length_b   1.000
_cell.length_c   1.000
_cell.angle_alpha   90.00
_cell.angle_beta   90.00
_cell.angle_gamma   90.00
#
_symmetry.space_group_name_H-M   'P 1'
#
loop_
_entity.id
_entity.type
_entity.pdbx_description
1 polymer ?
#
loop_
_entity_poly.entity_id
_entity_poly.type
_entity_poly.pdbx_seq_one_letter_code
_entity_poly.pdbx_strand_id
1 'polypeptide(L)'
;MPDLTLESEEWYVLTNWLCERENRLQYALRSKSREWEFVHELRREIETQNAGGETDGAPQTVALSDRQVTYLSSFLRRRARKLLLFPWRDRERRDVRHLRDHLLEESGLAEETERSD
;
A
#
# COMPACT_ATOMS: atom_id res chain seq x y z
N MET A 1 -12.58 -4.36 -8.31
CA MET A 1 -11.93 -3.98 -7.04
C MET A 1 -10.92 -5.06 -6.73
N PRO A 2 -9.62 -4.80 -6.94
CA PRO A 2 -8.57 -5.77 -6.67
C PRO A 2 -8.44 -6.07 -5.18
N ASP A 3 -8.25 -7.35 -4.87
CA ASP A 3 -7.95 -7.84 -3.54
C ASP A 3 -6.43 -7.93 -3.38
N LEU A 4 -5.89 -7.33 -2.32
CA LEU A 4 -4.46 -7.43 -2.01
C LEU A 4 -4.32 -8.35 -0.81
N THR A 5 -3.66 -9.49 -1.01
CA THR A 5 -3.36 -10.45 0.07
C THR A 5 -1.90 -10.32 0.47
N LEU A 6 -1.63 -10.01 1.75
CA LEU A 6 -0.29 -9.85 2.29
C LEU A 6 -0.15 -10.50 3.67
N GLU A 7 1.08 -10.82 4.03
CA GLU A 7 1.41 -11.28 5.39
C GLU A 7 1.21 -10.15 6.42
N SER A 8 0.97 -10.51 7.68
CA SER A 8 0.73 -9.52 8.74
C SER A 8 1.90 -8.54 8.92
N GLU A 9 3.15 -9.01 8.75
CA GLU A 9 4.35 -8.15 8.78
C GLU A 9 4.34 -7.12 7.64
N GLU A 10 3.85 -7.50 6.47
CA GLU A 10 3.83 -6.66 5.26
C GLU A 10 2.75 -5.59 5.36
N TRP A 11 1.59 -5.97 5.89
CA TRP A 11 0.55 -5.02 6.28
C TRP A 11 1.04 -4.02 7.31
N TYR A 12 1.75 -4.48 8.33
CA TYR A 12 2.36 -3.61 9.33
C TYR A 12 3.34 -2.62 8.70
N VAL A 13 4.22 -3.08 7.80
CA VAL A 13 5.19 -2.23 7.11
C VAL A 13 4.48 -1.20 6.21
N LEU A 14 3.49 -1.63 5.43
CA LEU A 14 2.75 -0.76 4.52
C LEU A 14 1.97 0.32 5.27
N THR A 15 1.22 -0.06 6.30
CA THR A 15 0.45 0.88 7.15
C THR A 15 1.35 1.87 7.87
N ASN A 16 2.51 1.43 8.36
CA ASN A 16 3.50 2.32 8.96
C ASN A 16 4.06 3.36 7.96
N TRP A 17 4.31 2.95 6.71
CA TRP A 17 4.73 3.90 5.67
C TRP A 17 3.63 4.88 5.26
N LEU A 18 2.36 4.45 5.25
CA LEU A 18 1.22 5.34 5.04
C LEU A 18 1.08 6.34 6.19
N CYS A 19 1.26 5.90 7.44
CA CYS A 19 1.30 6.78 8.61
C CYS A 19 2.44 7.82 8.50
N GLU A 20 3.64 7.41 8.10
CA GLU A 20 4.76 8.35 7.83
C GLU A 20 4.39 9.38 6.76
N ARG A 21 3.66 8.96 5.72
CA ARG A 21 3.20 9.85 4.64
C ARG A 21 2.12 10.81 5.12
N GLU A 22 1.13 10.31 5.84
CA GLU A 22 0.07 11.09 6.47
C GLU A 22 0.67 12.19 7.35
N ASN A 23 1.54 11.84 8.29
CA ASN A 23 2.21 12.79 9.19
C ASN A 23 2.94 13.89 8.40
N ARG A 24 3.67 13.53 7.33
CA ARG A 24 4.35 14.51 6.46
C ARG A 24 3.39 15.43 5.73
N LEU A 25 2.19 14.96 5.37
CA LEU A 25 1.19 15.75 4.67
C LEU A 25 0.42 16.65 5.64
N GLN A 26 0.21 16.23 6.89
CA GLN A 26 -0.46 16.99 7.93
C GLN A 26 0.23 18.33 8.19
N TYR A 27 1.56 18.33 8.19
CA TYR A 27 2.37 19.55 8.40
C TYR A 27 2.70 20.31 7.11
N ALA A 28 2.14 19.91 5.96
CA ALA A 28 2.41 20.55 4.69
C ALA A 28 1.34 21.60 4.32
N LEU A 29 1.71 22.53 3.42
CA LEU A 29 0.83 23.61 2.93
C LEU A 29 -0.56 23.12 2.45
N ARG A 30 -1.57 24.00 2.53
CA ARG A 30 -2.99 23.73 2.20
C ARG A 30 -3.24 22.92 0.91
N SER A 31 -2.45 23.10 -0.14
CA SER A 31 -2.62 22.34 -1.40
C SER A 31 -2.43 20.82 -1.25
N LYS A 32 -1.84 20.36 -0.13
CA LYS A 32 -1.65 18.96 0.20
C LYS A 32 -2.72 18.38 1.14
N SER A 33 -3.72 19.18 1.54
CA SER A 33 -4.79 18.71 2.44
C SER A 33 -5.61 17.57 1.83
N ARG A 34 -5.92 17.64 0.53
CA ARG A 34 -6.65 16.56 -0.17
C ARG A 34 -5.85 15.27 -0.28
N GLU A 35 -4.54 15.36 -0.41
CA GLU A 35 -3.70 14.14 -0.37
C GLU A 35 -3.66 13.57 1.05
N TRP A 36 -3.60 14.44 2.07
CA TRP A 36 -3.68 14.01 3.46
C TRP A 36 -4.97 13.24 3.75
N GLU A 37 -6.13 13.82 3.39
CA GLU A 37 -7.45 13.18 3.56
C GLU A 37 -7.48 11.80 2.90
N PHE A 38 -7.04 11.72 1.64
CA PHE A 38 -7.00 10.45 0.91
C PHE A 38 -6.10 9.40 1.57
N VAL A 39 -4.91 9.78 2.05
CA VAL A 39 -3.99 8.84 2.72
C VAL A 39 -4.54 8.41 4.08
N HIS A 40 -5.15 9.33 4.81
CA HIS A 40 -5.80 9.06 6.09
C HIS A 40 -6.93 8.04 5.92
N GLU A 41 -7.83 8.27 4.96
CA GLU A 41 -8.93 7.36 4.64
C GLU A 41 -8.43 5.98 4.20
N LEU A 42 -7.49 5.93 3.26
CA LEU A 42 -6.87 4.69 2.79
C LEU A 42 -6.27 3.88 3.96
N ARG A 43 -5.48 4.52 4.83
CA ARG A 43 -4.89 3.83 5.97
C ARG A 43 -5.96 3.27 6.91
N ARG A 44 -6.98 4.07 7.23
CA ARG A 44 -8.08 3.66 8.14
C ARG A 44 -8.89 2.50 7.57
N GLU A 45 -9.12 2.50 6.26
CA GLU A 45 -9.81 1.42 5.58
C GLU A 45 -9.01 0.11 5.63
N ILE A 46 -7.71 0.16 5.31
CA ILE A 46 -6.81 -1.00 5.45
C ILE A 46 -6.81 -1.51 6.90
N GLU A 47 -6.63 -0.62 7.89
CA GLU A 47 -6.60 -1.02 9.30
C GLU A 47 -7.92 -1.66 9.77
N THR A 48 -9.05 -1.17 9.27
CA THR A 48 -10.37 -1.68 9.64
C THR A 48 -10.62 -3.06 9.02
N GLN A 49 -10.21 -3.26 7.76
CA GLN A 49 -10.30 -4.57 7.11
C GLN A 49 -9.37 -5.58 7.78
N ASN A 50 -8.14 -5.18 8.14
CA ASN A 50 -7.18 -6.04 8.84
C ASN A 50 -7.59 -6.39 10.28
N ALA A 51 -8.24 -5.46 10.99
CA ALA A 51 -8.74 -5.72 12.34
C ALA A 51 -9.88 -6.77 12.37
N GLY A 52 -10.58 -6.98 11.25
CA GLY A 52 -11.60 -8.01 11.12
C GLY A 52 -11.06 -9.44 10.99
N GLY A 53 -9.75 -9.59 10.72
CA GLY A 53 -9.08 -10.86 10.49
C GLY A 53 -8.08 -11.22 11.59
N GLU A 54 -8.53 -11.26 12.85
CA GLU A 54 -7.74 -11.73 14.01
C GLU A 54 -7.34 -13.21 13.86
N THR A 55 -6.34 -13.47 13.04
CA THR A 55 -5.64 -14.74 12.92
C THR A 55 -4.16 -14.41 12.88
N ASP A 56 -3.51 -14.51 14.03
CA ASP A 56 -2.10 -14.21 14.22
C ASP A 56 -1.26 -15.10 13.28
N GLY A 57 -0.57 -14.48 12.32
CA GLY A 57 0.28 -15.15 11.34
C GLY A 57 -0.41 -15.66 10.07
N ALA A 58 -1.69 -15.36 9.83
CA ALA A 58 -2.33 -15.65 8.55
C ALA A 58 -2.22 -14.45 7.59
N PRO A 59 -2.06 -14.69 6.28
CA PRO A 59 -2.17 -13.63 5.29
C PRO A 59 -3.56 -13.00 5.35
N GLN A 60 -3.61 -11.68 5.29
CA GLN A 60 -4.85 -10.91 5.32
C GLN A 60 -5.11 -10.31 3.94
N THR A 61 -6.37 -10.36 3.52
CA THR A 61 -6.82 -9.82 2.24
C THR A 61 -7.59 -8.52 2.48
N VAL A 62 -7.21 -7.47 1.75
CA VAL A 62 -7.87 -6.16 1.78
C VAL A 62 -8.34 -5.82 0.38
N ALA A 63 -9.63 -5.52 0.26
CA ALA A 63 -10.22 -5.03 -0.96
C ALA A 63 -9.83 -3.56 -1.16
N LEU A 64 -9.29 -3.24 -2.33
CA LEU A 64 -8.87 -1.90 -2.71
C LEU A 64 -9.63 -1.43 -3.95
N SER A 65 -9.91 -0.13 -4.01
CA SER A 65 -10.34 0.52 -5.25
C SER A 65 -9.17 0.77 -6.20
N ASP A 66 -9.45 0.89 -7.50
CA ASP A 66 -8.42 1.15 -8.52
C ASP A 66 -7.64 2.45 -8.25
N ARG A 67 -8.32 3.44 -7.66
CA ARG A 67 -7.70 4.70 -7.23
C ARG A 67 -6.68 4.47 -6.12
N GLN A 68 -6.99 3.61 -5.16
CA GLN A 68 -6.08 3.26 -4.06
C GLN A 68 -4.89 2.44 -4.58
N VAL A 69 -5.12 1.48 -5.47
CA VAL A 69 -4.04 0.73 -6.14
C VAL A 69 -3.12 1.65 -6.93
N THR A 70 -3.69 2.59 -7.70
CA THR A 70 -2.91 3.59 -8.45
C THR A 70 -2.06 4.46 -7.51
N TYR A 71 -2.64 4.87 -6.38
CA TYR A 71 -1.94 5.65 -5.37
C TYR A 71 -0.80 4.85 -4.74
N LEU A 72 -1.06 3.63 -4.27
CA LEU A 72 -0.07 2.74 -3.65
C LEU A 72 1.07 2.41 -4.62
N SER A 73 0.74 2.09 -5.87
CA SER A 73 1.73 1.88 -6.94
C SER A 73 2.65 3.08 -7.12
N SER A 74 2.08 4.29 -7.17
CA SER A 74 2.85 5.53 -7.26
C SER A 74 3.69 5.80 -6.02
N PHE A 75 3.13 5.52 -4.83
CA PHE A 75 3.78 5.69 -3.54
C PHE A 75 5.01 4.77 -3.41
N LEU A 76 4.85 3.48 -3.68
CA LEU A 76 5.94 2.49 -3.64
C LEU A 76 7.01 2.78 -4.68
N ARG A 77 6.64 3.21 -5.90
CA ARG A 77 7.62 3.67 -6.90
C ARG A 77 8.46 4.85 -6.40
N ARG A 78 7.85 5.84 -5.75
CA ARG A 78 8.57 6.98 -5.16
C ARG A 78 9.48 6.51 -4.01
N ARG A 79 9.01 5.58 -3.18
CA ARG A 79 9.79 5.02 -2.06
C ARG A 79 10.99 4.22 -2.55
N ALA A 80 10.80 3.35 -3.54
CA ALA A 80 11.85 2.58 -4.20
C ALA A 80 12.97 3.49 -4.71
N ARG A 81 12.61 4.59 -5.39
CA ARG A 81 13.58 5.59 -5.87
C ARG A 81 14.36 6.25 -4.73
N LYS A 82 13.71 6.58 -3.61
CA LYS A 82 14.40 7.14 -2.44
C LYS A 82 15.38 6.14 -1.82
N LEU A 83 15.02 4.85 -1.77
CA LEU A 83 15.87 3.81 -1.20
C LEU A 83 17.13 3.50 -2.04
N LEU A 84 17.18 3.93 -3.30
CA LEU A 84 18.42 3.90 -4.09
C LEU A 84 19.53 4.74 -3.45
N LEU A 85 19.17 5.77 -2.68
CA LEU A 85 20.13 6.63 -1.98
C LEU A 85 20.59 6.06 -0.62
N PHE A 86 19.97 4.97 -0.15
CA PHE A 86 20.20 4.41 1.18
C PHE A 86 20.63 2.93 1.08
N PRO A 87 21.89 2.66 0.71
CA PRO A 87 22.35 1.30 0.39
C PRO A 87 22.28 0.30 1.55
N TRP A 88 22.22 0.76 2.80
CA TRP A 88 22.10 -0.09 4.00
C TRP A 88 20.66 -0.54 4.31
N ARG A 89 19.65 -0.03 3.60
CA ARG A 89 18.24 -0.37 3.84
C ARG A 89 17.76 -1.55 2.97
N ASP A 90 18.50 -2.65 2.99
CA ASP A 90 18.23 -3.82 2.14
C ASP A 90 16.89 -4.49 2.41
N ARG A 91 16.50 -4.61 3.68
CA ARG A 91 15.18 -5.16 4.04
C ARG A 91 14.06 -4.32 3.42
N GLU A 92 14.07 -3.01 3.67
CA GLU A 92 13.06 -2.09 3.13
C GLU A 92 13.01 -2.12 1.60
N ARG A 93 14.16 -2.30 0.93
CA ARG A 93 14.20 -2.45 -0.53
C ARG A 93 13.50 -3.71 -1.01
N ARG A 94 13.66 -4.84 -0.30
CA ARG A 94 12.97 -6.09 -0.61
C ARG A 94 11.47 -5.94 -0.41
N ASP A 95 11.06 -5.39 0.74
CA ASP A 95 9.65 -5.19 1.08
C ASP A 95 8.95 -4.30 0.05
N VAL A 96 9.56 -3.18 -0.35
CA VAL A 96 8.99 -2.29 -1.39
C VAL A 96 8.86 -2.98 -2.75
N ARG A 97 9.84 -3.82 -3.14
CA ARG A 97 9.77 -4.56 -4.41
C ARG A 97 8.65 -5.58 -4.36
N HIS A 98 8.61 -6.38 -3.30
CA HIS A 98 7.61 -7.41 -3.08
C HIS A 98 6.19 -6.83 -3.12
N LEU A 99 5.91 -5.79 -2.33
CA LEU A 99 4.60 -5.12 -2.30
C LEU A 99 4.19 -4.54 -3.66
N ARG A 100 5.16 -4.01 -4.42
CA ARG A 100 4.88 -3.45 -5.74
C ARG A 100 4.57 -4.54 -6.75
N ASP A 101 5.31 -5.64 -6.70
CA ASP A 101 5.15 -6.73 -7.65
C ASP A 101 3.81 -7.46 -7.38
N HIS A 102 3.42 -7.66 -6.11
CA HIS A 102 2.08 -8.13 -5.74
C HIS A 102 0.95 -7.20 -6.19
N LEU A 103 1.08 -5.89 -5.96
CA LEU A 103 0.08 -4.92 -6.43
C LEU A 103 -0.09 -4.96 -7.95
N LEU A 104 0.98 -5.24 -8.71
CA LEU A 104 0.93 -5.35 -10.17
C LEU A 104 0.34 -6.69 -10.62
N GLU A 105 0.64 -7.77 -9.92
CA GLU A 105 0.06 -9.09 -10.19
C GLU A 105 -1.45 -9.08 -9.96
N GLU A 106 -1.91 -8.61 -8.80
CA GLU A 106 -3.35 -8.56 -8.46
C GLU A 106 -4.13 -7.58 -9.36
N SER A 107 -3.50 -6.47 -9.77
CA SER A 107 -4.13 -5.54 -10.73
C SER A 107 -4.08 -6.03 -12.18
N GLY A 108 -3.11 -6.87 -12.56
CA GLY A 108 -3.02 -7.50 -13.87
C GLY A 108 -3.94 -8.70 -14.03
N LEU A 109 -4.12 -9.51 -12.98
CA LEU A 109 -5.06 -10.64 -12.96
C LEU A 109 -6.53 -10.19 -13.05
N ALA A 110 -6.84 -8.99 -12.55
CA ALA A 110 -8.15 -8.36 -12.73
C ALA A 110 -8.45 -8.07 -14.22
N GLU A 111 -7.45 -7.68 -15.02
CA GLU A 111 -7.63 -7.37 -16.45
C GLU A 111 -7.77 -8.62 -17.35
N GLU A 112 -7.22 -9.77 -16.95
CA GLU A 112 -7.35 -11.04 -17.70
C GLU A 112 -8.66 -11.77 -17.39
N THR A 113 -9.20 -11.61 -16.17
CA THR A 113 -10.47 -12.22 -15.77
C THR A 113 -11.67 -11.55 -16.47
N GLU A 114 -11.65 -10.22 -16.65
CA GLU A 114 -12.70 -9.50 -17.41
C GLU A 114 -12.64 -9.72 -18.94
N ARG A 115 -11.57 -10.32 -19.47
CA ARG A 115 -11.43 -10.63 -20.92
C ARG A 115 -11.88 -12.04 -21.31
N SER A 116 -12.25 -12.86 -20.33
CA SER A 116 -12.54 -14.28 -20.54
C SER A 116 -14.03 -14.65 -20.36
N ASP A 117 -14.93 -13.67 -20.22
CA ASP A 117 -16.40 -13.84 -20.26
C ASP A 117 -17.01 -13.24 -21.54
#